data_AF-A0A6G0T4N4-F1
#
_entry.id   AF-A0A6G0T4N4-F1
#
_cell.length_a   1.000
_cell.length_b   1.000
_cell.length_c   1.000
_cell.angle_alpha   90.00
_cell.angle_beta   90.00
_cell.angle_gamma   90.00
#
_symmetry.space_group_name_H-M   'P 1'
#
loop_
_entity.id
_entity.type
_entity.pdbx_description
1 polymer ?
#
loop_
_entity_poly.entity_id
_entity_poly.type
_entity_poly.pdbx_seq_one_letter_code
_entity_poly.pdbx_strand_id
1 'polypeptide(L)'
;MTSNGQGISVVPSLMKWSYHACNKVQRNKYNEMDVPIVDLRDCCKSVFQFIKLNKNKFNDPQNNRPFSMVHFTTRKKLLKIIINKAPLYGHVDCLSFALEIKVPWFLHPWFKADEACAQAASRGHLECLKYADEMGCRWDSETCEKAAEGGHLNCLRYAHEHGCPWSYKTCEKAAESGHLDCLKYAHENGCPWDSSTCAKATEGGHVDCLRYAHENGCPQDSET
;
A
#
# COMPACT_ATOMS: atom_id res chain seq x y z
N MET A 1 -35.39 15.83 8.16
CA MET A 1 -35.13 14.62 7.34
C MET A 1 -33.84 14.01 7.84
N THR A 2 -33.92 12.77 8.31
CA THR A 2 -33.05 12.15 9.31
C THR A 2 -31.72 11.62 8.75
N SER A 3 -30.64 12.05 9.41
CA SER A 3 -29.39 11.37 9.78
C SER A 3 -28.87 10.11 9.04
N ASN A 4 -27.58 10.22 8.68
CA ASN A 4 -26.50 9.24 8.88
C ASN A 4 -26.54 7.92 8.09
N GLY A 5 -25.97 7.95 6.88
CA GLY A 5 -25.36 6.78 6.26
C GLY A 5 -24.01 6.48 6.91
N GLN A 6 -24.01 5.71 7.99
CA GLN A 6 -22.78 5.11 8.51
C GLN A 6 -22.26 4.09 7.48
N GLY A 7 -21.08 4.37 6.93
CA GLY A 7 -20.31 3.39 6.17
C GLY A 7 -20.00 2.20 7.07
N ILE A 8 -20.57 1.04 6.73
CA ILE A 8 -20.28 -0.22 7.38
C ILE A 8 -18.83 -0.57 7.01
N SER A 9 -17.90 -0.35 7.95
CA SER A 9 -16.56 -0.89 7.87
C SER A 9 -16.63 -2.41 7.96
N VAL A 10 -16.54 -3.09 6.82
CA VAL A 10 -16.49 -4.55 6.78
C VAL A 10 -15.08 -4.98 7.20
N VAL A 11 -14.95 -5.24 8.51
CA VAL A 11 -13.83 -5.97 9.14
C VAL A 11 -13.54 -7.24 8.32
N PRO A 12 -12.27 -7.69 8.16
CA PRO A 12 -11.97 -8.90 7.39
C PRO A 12 -12.82 -10.04 7.93
N SER A 13 -13.35 -10.86 7.02
CA SER A 13 -14.45 -11.79 7.31
C SER A 13 -14.35 -12.38 8.71
N LEU A 14 -15.41 -12.16 9.51
CA LEU A 14 -15.52 -12.59 10.91
C LEU A 14 -15.03 -14.04 11.13
N MET A 15 -15.15 -14.90 10.11
CA MET A 15 -14.66 -16.28 10.07
C MET A 15 -13.16 -16.45 10.31
N LYS A 16 -12.31 -15.49 9.93
CA LYS A 16 -10.86 -15.64 9.99
C LYS A 16 -10.26 -15.15 11.30
N TRP A 17 -10.86 -14.11 11.88
CA TRP A 17 -10.61 -13.73 13.27
C TRP A 17 -11.06 -14.83 14.22
N SER A 18 -12.20 -15.48 13.93
CA SER A 18 -12.69 -16.59 14.74
C SER A 18 -11.75 -17.80 14.67
N TYR A 19 -11.24 -18.22 13.51
CA TYR A 19 -10.30 -19.37 13.39
C TYR A 19 -9.07 -19.27 14.31
N HIS A 20 -8.52 -18.07 14.51
CA HIS A 20 -7.35 -17.88 15.37
C HIS A 20 -7.69 -17.46 16.81
N ALA A 21 -8.92 -17.01 17.08
CA ALA A 21 -9.48 -16.92 18.42
C ALA A 21 -9.89 -18.29 18.99
N CYS A 22 -10.05 -19.29 18.12
CA CYS A 22 -10.50 -20.64 18.43
C CYS A 22 -9.47 -21.48 19.21
N ASN A 23 -9.96 -22.22 20.21
CA ASN A 23 -9.20 -23.25 20.92
C ASN A 23 -8.91 -24.46 20.01
N LYS A 24 -8.11 -25.42 20.48
CA LYS A 24 -7.66 -26.57 19.67
C LYS A 24 -8.84 -27.37 19.07
N VAL A 25 -9.93 -27.52 19.82
CA VAL A 25 -11.14 -28.24 19.40
C VAL A 25 -11.84 -27.51 18.26
N GLN A 26 -12.01 -26.20 18.40
CA GLN A 26 -12.67 -25.38 17.39
C GLN A 26 -11.85 -25.27 16.09
N ARG A 27 -10.51 -25.28 16.18
CA ARG A 27 -9.63 -25.33 14.99
C ARG A 27 -9.70 -26.66 14.25
N ASN A 28 -9.76 -27.78 14.97
CA ASN A 28 -9.93 -29.10 14.35
C ASN A 28 -11.23 -29.14 13.54
N LYS A 29 -12.33 -28.61 14.10
CA LYS A 29 -13.63 -28.55 13.43
C LYS A 29 -13.64 -27.65 12.19
N TYR A 30 -12.85 -26.58 12.18
CA TYR A 30 -12.69 -25.73 10.98
C TYR A 30 -11.82 -26.39 9.91
N ASN A 31 -10.78 -27.13 10.29
CA ASN A 31 -9.95 -27.87 9.34
C ASN A 31 -10.70 -29.03 8.65
N GLU A 32 -11.82 -29.47 9.23
CA GLU A 32 -12.76 -30.43 8.62
C GLU A 32 -13.74 -29.77 7.65
N MET A 33 -13.82 -28.43 7.61
CA MET A 33 -14.62 -27.71 6.63
C MET A 33 -13.85 -27.65 5.31
N ASP A 34 -14.56 -27.83 4.18
CA ASP A 34 -14.00 -27.66 2.84
C ASP A 34 -13.82 -26.17 2.52
N VAL A 35 -12.88 -25.54 3.23
CA VAL A 35 -12.54 -24.13 3.08
C VAL A 35 -11.15 -24.02 2.45
N PRO A 36 -10.95 -23.11 1.47
CA PRO A 36 -9.65 -22.93 0.83
C PRO A 36 -8.57 -22.61 1.87
N ILE A 37 -7.41 -23.28 1.76
CA ILE A 37 -6.23 -22.96 2.57
C ILE A 37 -5.77 -21.56 2.17
N VAL A 38 -5.97 -20.58 3.06
CA VAL A 38 -5.49 -19.22 2.82
C VAL A 38 -4.07 -19.08 3.34
N ASP A 39 -3.09 -18.99 2.44
CA ASP A 39 -1.71 -18.66 2.83
C ASP A 39 -1.66 -17.24 3.42
N LEU A 40 -1.42 -17.17 4.73
CA LEU A 40 -1.29 -15.91 5.44
C LEU A 40 0.06 -15.29 5.11
N ARG A 41 0.02 -14.13 4.45
CA ARG A 41 1.21 -13.28 4.26
C ARG A 41 1.79 -12.84 5.60
N ASP A 42 3.06 -12.44 5.58
CA ASP A 42 3.80 -12.11 6.81
C ASP A 42 3.21 -10.95 7.59
N CYS A 43 2.56 -9.98 6.93
CA CYS A 43 1.81 -8.91 7.61
C CYS A 43 0.67 -9.48 8.46
N CYS A 44 -0.12 -10.42 7.94
CA CYS A 44 -1.20 -11.07 8.69
C CYS A 44 -0.66 -11.90 9.85
N LYS A 45 0.40 -12.70 9.62
CA LYS A 45 1.08 -13.46 10.68
C LYS A 45 1.60 -12.54 11.79
N SER A 46 2.11 -11.36 11.41
CA SER A 46 2.64 -10.37 12.33
C SER A 46 1.56 -9.74 13.22
N VAL A 47 0.35 -9.48 12.68
CA VAL A 47 -0.80 -9.05 13.49
C VAL A 47 -1.12 -10.08 14.57
N PHE A 48 -1.22 -11.36 14.21
CA PHE A 48 -1.50 -12.42 15.18
C PHE A 48 -0.42 -12.55 16.25
N GLN A 49 0.85 -12.48 15.86
CA GLN A 49 1.97 -12.53 16.81
C GLN A 49 1.97 -11.31 17.73
N PHE A 50 1.65 -10.13 17.20
CA PHE A 50 1.54 -8.91 18.00
C PHE A 50 0.43 -9.03 19.05
N ILE A 51 -0.76 -9.52 18.68
CA ILE A 51 -1.87 -9.76 19.61
C ILE A 51 -1.46 -10.76 20.70
N LYS A 52 -0.82 -11.89 20.33
CA LYS A 52 -0.34 -12.89 21.30
C LYS A 52 0.65 -12.31 22.32
N LEU A 53 1.57 -11.45 21.89
CA LEU A 53 2.55 -10.78 22.77
C LEU A 53 1.91 -9.74 23.71
N ASN A 54 0.67 -9.33 23.46
CA ASN A 54 -0.06 -8.38 24.29
C ASN A 54 -1.16 -9.03 25.14
N LYS A 55 -1.56 -10.28 24.83
CA LYS A 55 -2.54 -11.04 25.63
C LYS A 55 -2.14 -11.20 27.10
N ASN A 56 -0.84 -11.25 27.39
CA ASN A 56 -0.32 -11.35 28.75
C ASN A 56 -0.38 -10.04 29.57
N LYS A 57 -0.88 -8.92 29.01
CA LYS A 57 -1.10 -7.66 29.74
C LYS A 57 -2.48 -7.60 30.44
N PHE A 58 -3.47 -8.34 29.95
CA PHE A 58 -4.85 -8.28 30.48
C PHE A 58 -5.09 -9.20 31.69
N ASN A 59 -4.08 -9.97 32.11
CA ASN A 59 -4.18 -10.94 33.20
C ASN A 59 -3.33 -10.57 34.44
N ASP A 60 -2.74 -9.37 34.50
CA ASP A 60 -1.93 -8.91 35.64
C ASP A 60 -2.50 -7.60 36.23
N PRO A 61 -3.31 -7.68 37.32
CA PRO A 61 -3.94 -6.52 37.94
C PRO A 61 -2.96 -5.52 38.57
N GLN A 62 -1.69 -5.91 38.79
CA GLN A 62 -0.72 -5.11 39.53
C GLN A 62 0.30 -4.39 38.65
N ASN A 63 0.26 -4.58 37.32
CA ASN A 63 1.13 -3.89 36.36
C ASN A 63 2.63 -3.93 36.75
N ASN A 64 3.07 -5.03 37.39
CA ASN A 64 4.35 -5.11 38.08
C ASN A 64 5.47 -5.76 37.24
N ARG A 65 5.22 -6.02 35.95
CA ARG A 65 6.28 -6.50 35.05
C ARG A 65 6.98 -5.31 34.40
N PRO A 66 8.28 -5.10 34.65
CA PRO A 66 9.03 -4.09 33.94
C PRO A 66 8.95 -4.39 32.43
N PHE A 67 8.82 -3.34 31.62
CA PHE A 67 8.88 -3.46 30.16
C PHE A 67 10.13 -4.26 29.78
N SER A 68 9.97 -5.52 29.34
CA SER A 68 11.12 -6.22 28.78
C SER A 68 11.49 -5.55 27.45
N MET A 69 12.74 -5.10 27.36
CA MET A 69 13.29 -4.48 26.14
C MET A 69 13.18 -5.42 24.92
N VAL A 70 13.15 -6.74 25.16
CA VAL A 70 12.93 -7.80 24.17
C VAL A 70 11.50 -7.75 23.60
N HIS A 71 10.47 -7.54 24.43
CA HIS A 71 9.09 -7.39 23.96
C HIS A 71 8.90 -6.09 23.18
N PHE A 72 9.56 -5.00 23.58
CA PHE A 72 9.56 -3.75 22.83
C PHE A 72 10.18 -3.92 21.44
N THR A 73 11.35 -4.56 21.35
CA THR A 73 12.06 -4.82 20.09
C THR A 73 11.28 -5.76 19.17
N THR A 74 10.69 -6.82 19.71
CA THR A 74 9.88 -7.78 18.94
C THR A 74 8.62 -7.11 18.39
N ARG A 75 7.90 -6.34 19.21
CA ARG A 75 6.71 -5.59 18.77
C ARG A 75 7.05 -4.61 17.65
N LYS A 76 8.16 -3.89 17.76
CA LYS A 76 8.66 -2.98 16.72
C LYS A 76 8.91 -3.70 15.39
N LYS A 77 9.53 -4.88 15.43
CA LYS A 77 9.77 -5.69 14.22
C LYS A 77 8.46 -6.12 13.55
N LEU A 78 7.48 -6.57 14.32
CA LEU A 78 6.17 -6.99 13.79
C LEU A 78 5.42 -5.82 13.16
N LEU A 79 5.43 -4.65 13.81
CA LEU A 79 4.82 -3.43 13.25
C LEU A 79 5.48 -3.02 11.95
N LYS A 80 6.82 -3.10 11.85
CA LYS A 80 7.53 -2.84 10.59
C LYS A 80 7.11 -3.79 9.47
N ILE A 81 6.91 -5.07 9.77
CA ILE A 81 6.44 -6.03 8.77
C ILE A 81 5.03 -5.66 8.31
N ILE A 82 4.14 -5.33 9.24
CA ILE A 82 2.76 -4.91 8.92
C ILE A 82 2.78 -3.67 8.01
N ILE A 83 3.47 -2.62 8.44
CA ILE A 83 3.55 -1.33 7.74
C ILE A 83 4.15 -1.46 6.34
N ASN A 84 5.20 -2.27 6.16
CA ASN A 84 5.88 -2.35 4.87
C ASN A 84 5.26 -3.39 3.92
N LYS A 85 4.60 -4.43 4.43
CA LYS A 85 4.09 -5.53 3.60
C LYS A 85 2.59 -5.47 3.36
N ALA A 86 1.81 -4.87 4.26
CA ALA A 86 0.39 -4.71 4.04
C ALA A 86 0.05 -3.83 2.82
N PRO A 87 0.74 -2.69 2.56
CA PRO A 87 0.47 -1.88 1.37
C PRO A 87 0.76 -2.65 0.09
N LEU A 88 1.87 -3.39 0.04
CA LEU A 88 2.26 -4.23 -1.08
C LEU A 88 1.25 -5.33 -1.42
N TYR A 89 0.51 -5.86 -0.44
CA TYR A 89 -0.46 -6.94 -0.66
C TYR A 89 -1.93 -6.45 -0.64
N GLY A 90 -2.18 -5.16 -0.48
CA GLY A 90 -3.54 -4.61 -0.43
C GLY A 90 -4.28 -4.96 0.85
N HIS A 91 -3.57 -5.33 1.92
CA HIS A 91 -4.16 -5.75 3.19
C HIS A 91 -4.47 -4.54 4.08
N VAL A 92 -5.45 -3.72 3.66
CA VAL A 92 -5.88 -2.50 4.38
C VAL A 92 -6.15 -2.76 5.85
N ASP A 93 -6.76 -3.90 6.18
CA ASP A 93 -7.09 -4.23 7.57
C ASP A 93 -5.86 -4.47 8.47
N CYS A 94 -4.75 -4.89 7.88
CA CYS A 94 -3.48 -4.99 8.61
C CYS A 94 -2.95 -3.58 8.92
N LEU A 95 -3.13 -2.61 8.01
CA LEU A 95 -2.78 -1.21 8.25
C LEU A 95 -3.71 -0.56 9.27
N SER A 96 -5.03 -0.79 9.18
CA SER A 96 -6.00 -0.26 10.15
C SER A 96 -5.73 -0.80 11.56
N PHE A 97 -5.38 -2.09 11.69
CA PHE A 97 -4.95 -2.67 12.97
C PHE A 97 -3.74 -1.94 13.56
N ALA A 98 -2.73 -1.62 12.74
CA ALA A 98 -1.54 -0.88 13.21
C ALA A 98 -1.89 0.52 13.73
N LEU A 99 -2.99 1.11 13.26
CA LEU A 99 -3.49 2.41 13.71
C LEU A 99 -4.34 2.32 14.98
N GLU A 100 -5.21 1.31 15.11
CA GLU A 100 -6.08 1.15 16.30
C GLU A 100 -5.27 1.04 17.60
N ILE A 101 -4.09 0.43 17.51
CA ILE A 101 -3.12 0.35 18.62
C ILE A 101 -2.39 1.67 18.89
N LYS A 102 -2.78 2.76 18.21
CA LYS A 102 -2.26 4.13 18.28
C LYS A 102 -0.74 4.21 18.12
N VAL A 103 -0.17 3.42 17.20
CA VAL A 103 1.24 3.59 16.84
C VAL A 103 1.37 4.91 16.11
N PRO A 104 2.08 5.90 16.66
CA PRO A 104 2.26 7.15 15.96
C PRO A 104 3.31 6.95 14.87
N TRP A 105 2.86 6.94 13.62
CA TRP A 105 3.68 6.86 12.41
C TRP A 105 4.77 7.93 12.36
N PHE A 106 4.50 9.09 12.96
CA PHE A 106 5.38 10.26 13.00
C PHE A 106 6.45 10.27 14.10
N LEU A 107 6.41 9.37 15.09
CA LEU A 107 7.25 9.52 16.29
C LEU A 107 8.61 8.83 16.24
N HIS A 108 9.02 8.23 15.13
CA HIS A 108 10.35 7.65 15.06
C HIS A 108 11.02 7.86 13.69
N PRO A 109 12.13 8.64 13.64
CA PRO A 109 13.07 8.73 12.50
C PRO A 109 13.63 7.39 11.98
N TRP A 110 13.22 6.27 12.57
CA TRP A 110 13.68 4.91 12.32
C TRP A 110 12.66 4.09 11.53
N PHE A 111 11.44 4.60 11.35
CA PHE A 111 10.44 4.05 10.45
C PHE A 111 10.48 4.84 9.15
N LYS A 112 11.28 4.33 8.21
CA LYS A 112 11.13 4.63 6.79
C LYS A 112 9.84 3.96 6.31
N ALA A 113 8.73 4.63 6.62
CA ALA A 113 7.41 4.34 6.06
C ALA A 113 7.21 5.03 4.70
N ASP A 114 8.18 5.85 4.28
CA ASP A 114 8.31 6.49 2.96
C ASP A 114 7.89 5.59 1.79
N GLU A 115 8.16 4.29 1.91
CA GLU A 115 7.86 3.31 0.86
C GLU A 115 6.40 2.81 0.85
N ALA A 116 5.59 3.02 1.89
CA ALA A 116 4.24 2.45 1.96
C ALA A 116 3.32 2.98 0.86
N CYS A 117 3.39 4.29 0.58
CA CYS A 117 2.67 4.92 -0.53
C CYS A 117 3.13 4.34 -1.87
N ALA A 118 4.43 4.29 -2.13
CA ALA A 118 4.99 3.76 -3.38
C ALA A 118 4.63 2.27 -3.60
N GLN A 119 4.67 1.44 -2.56
CA GLN A 119 4.29 0.02 -2.65
C GLN A 119 2.80 -0.16 -2.94
N ALA A 120 1.92 0.59 -2.27
CA ALA A 120 0.49 0.56 -2.55
C ALA A 120 0.20 1.03 -3.99
N ALA A 121 0.84 2.13 -4.41
CA ALA A 121 0.73 2.69 -5.74
C ALA A 121 1.18 1.71 -6.83
N SER A 122 2.33 1.04 -6.64
CA SER A 122 2.90 0.07 -7.59
C SER A 122 2.03 -1.17 -7.84
N ARG A 123 1.07 -1.44 -6.95
CA ARG A 123 0.16 -2.60 -7.02
C ARG A 123 -1.30 -2.21 -7.19
N GLY A 124 -1.59 -0.91 -7.30
CA GLY A 124 -2.95 -0.41 -7.50
C GLY A 124 -3.84 -0.51 -6.28
N HIS A 125 -3.24 -0.63 -5.09
CA HIS A 125 -3.97 -0.75 -3.83
C HIS A 125 -4.36 0.64 -3.32
N LEU A 126 -5.31 1.29 -4.01
CA LEU A 126 -5.76 2.66 -3.74
C LEU A 126 -6.14 2.89 -2.27
N GLU A 127 -6.87 1.95 -1.68
CA GLU A 127 -7.29 2.10 -0.28
C GLU A 127 -6.06 2.09 0.65
N CYS A 128 -5.07 1.20 0.45
CA CYS A 128 -3.82 1.25 1.20
C CYS A 128 -3.06 2.58 0.99
N LEU A 129 -3.09 3.15 -0.22
CA LEU A 129 -2.47 4.43 -0.53
C LEU A 129 -3.14 5.59 0.22
N LYS A 130 -4.48 5.68 0.16
CA LYS A 130 -5.27 6.66 0.92
C LYS A 130 -4.98 6.55 2.42
N TYR A 131 -5.03 5.33 2.94
CA TYR A 131 -4.74 5.08 4.35
C TYR A 131 -3.30 5.47 4.72
N ALA A 132 -2.32 5.25 3.85
CA ALA A 132 -0.94 5.66 4.12
C ALA A 132 -0.79 7.19 4.13
N ASP A 133 -1.43 7.90 3.18
CA ASP A 133 -1.44 9.35 3.10
C ASP A 133 -2.11 10.02 4.31
N GLU A 134 -3.32 9.58 4.69
CA GLU A 134 -4.03 10.10 5.87
C GLU A 134 -3.21 9.95 7.16
N MET A 135 -2.34 8.94 7.22
CA MET A 135 -1.44 8.70 8.34
C MET A 135 -0.14 9.50 8.25
N GLY A 136 0.00 10.31 7.19
CA GLY A 136 1.10 11.20 6.93
C GLY A 136 2.38 10.49 6.51
N CYS A 137 2.23 9.33 5.87
CA CYS A 137 3.31 8.75 5.08
C CYS A 137 3.75 9.76 4.01
N ARG A 138 5.01 10.17 4.07
CA ARG A 138 5.55 11.07 3.04
C ARG A 138 5.69 10.30 1.73
N TRP A 139 5.09 10.82 0.68
CA TRP A 139 5.38 10.43 -0.69
C TRP A 139 6.40 11.37 -1.34
N ASP A 140 6.98 10.89 -2.43
CA ASP A 140 7.79 11.64 -3.37
C ASP A 140 7.42 11.20 -4.81
N SER A 141 8.19 11.66 -5.80
CA SER A 141 7.87 11.39 -7.21
C SER A 141 7.85 9.89 -7.55
N GLU A 142 8.54 9.05 -6.77
CA GLU A 142 8.52 7.60 -6.95
C GLU A 142 7.11 7.02 -6.79
N THR A 143 6.27 7.61 -5.93
CA THR A 143 4.88 7.14 -5.76
C THR A 143 4.07 7.28 -7.05
N CYS A 144 4.18 8.42 -7.73
CA CYS A 144 3.55 8.64 -9.04
C CYS A 144 4.19 7.78 -10.14
N GLU A 145 5.52 7.69 -10.17
CA GLU A 145 6.28 6.86 -11.12
C GLU A 145 5.86 5.39 -11.03
N LYS A 146 5.73 4.85 -9.82
CA LYS A 146 5.29 3.46 -9.56
C LYS A 146 3.83 3.21 -9.91
N ALA A 147 2.95 4.18 -9.64
CA ALA A 147 1.55 4.07 -10.07
C ALA A 147 1.44 4.04 -11.61
N ALA A 148 2.21 4.88 -12.29
CA ALA A 148 2.28 4.95 -13.75
C ALA A 148 2.88 3.69 -14.37
N GLU A 149 3.99 3.19 -13.82
CA GLU A 149 4.66 1.93 -14.21
C GLU A 149 3.72 0.72 -14.08
N GLY A 150 2.86 0.68 -13.04
CA GLY A 150 1.88 -0.40 -12.85
C GLY A 150 0.54 -0.20 -13.56
N GLY A 151 0.34 0.94 -14.26
CA GLY A 151 -0.90 1.24 -14.97
C GLY A 151 -2.08 1.55 -14.04
N HIS A 152 -1.77 1.97 -12.82
CA HIS A 152 -2.74 2.17 -11.75
C HIS A 152 -3.25 3.62 -11.73
N LEU A 153 -4.00 4.00 -12.76
CA LEU A 153 -4.51 5.37 -12.96
C LEU A 153 -5.18 5.95 -11.71
N ASN A 154 -6.00 5.16 -11.01
CA ASN A 154 -6.69 5.64 -9.80
C ASN A 154 -5.71 6.02 -8.68
N CYS A 155 -4.59 5.30 -8.54
CA CYS A 155 -3.54 5.62 -7.57
C CYS A 155 -2.75 6.86 -8.02
N LEU A 156 -2.40 6.93 -9.31
CA LEU A 156 -1.70 8.09 -9.88
C LEU A 156 -2.51 9.39 -9.71
N ARG A 157 -3.81 9.34 -10.04
CA ARG A 157 -4.73 10.47 -9.87
C ARG A 157 -4.80 10.90 -8.42
N TYR A 158 -5.06 9.96 -7.51
CA TYR A 158 -5.16 10.26 -6.09
C TYR A 158 -3.88 10.91 -5.54
N ALA A 159 -2.71 10.32 -5.82
CA ALA A 159 -1.42 10.86 -5.38
C ALA A 159 -1.21 12.28 -5.91
N HIS A 160 -1.44 12.52 -7.20
CA HIS A 160 -1.28 13.85 -7.79
C HIS A 160 -2.22 14.89 -7.17
N GLU A 161 -3.51 14.57 -7.06
CA GLU A 161 -4.54 15.48 -6.52
C GLU A 161 -4.28 15.86 -5.05
N HIS A 162 -3.56 15.03 -4.31
CA HIS A 162 -3.21 15.28 -2.91
C HIS A 162 -1.81 15.91 -2.75
N GLY A 163 -1.16 16.31 -3.85
CA GLY A 163 0.09 17.05 -3.82
C GLY A 163 1.35 16.17 -3.80
N CYS A 164 1.24 14.89 -4.19
CA CYS A 164 2.43 14.11 -4.51
C CYS A 164 3.13 14.74 -5.73
N PRO A 165 4.42 15.07 -5.64
CA PRO A 165 5.15 15.52 -6.81
C PRO A 165 5.21 14.40 -7.85
N TRP A 166 5.37 14.78 -9.10
CA TRP A 166 5.73 13.87 -10.20
C TRP A 166 6.93 14.43 -10.96
N SER A 167 7.54 13.60 -11.78
CA SER A 167 8.69 13.97 -12.61
C SER A 167 8.48 13.49 -14.04
N TYR A 168 9.36 13.86 -14.97
CA TYR A 168 9.32 13.36 -16.35
C TYR A 168 9.31 11.83 -16.43
N LYS A 169 9.87 11.17 -15.41
CA LYS A 169 9.84 9.71 -15.27
C LYS A 169 8.44 9.15 -15.12
N THR A 170 7.46 9.90 -14.64
CA THR A 170 6.07 9.42 -14.53
C THR A 170 5.50 9.14 -15.93
N CYS A 171 5.71 10.05 -16.89
CA CYS A 171 5.37 9.84 -18.30
C CYS A 171 6.23 8.74 -18.93
N GLU A 172 7.55 8.77 -18.70
CA GLU A 172 8.49 7.75 -19.19
C GLU A 172 8.05 6.34 -18.78
N LYS A 173 7.72 6.11 -17.50
CA LYS A 173 7.34 4.81 -16.96
C LYS A 173 5.99 4.32 -17.46
N ALA A 174 5.01 5.22 -17.59
CA ALA A 174 3.74 4.89 -18.23
C ALA A 174 3.94 4.45 -19.68
N ALA A 175 4.80 5.17 -20.43
CA ALA A 175 5.13 4.86 -21.81
C ALA A 175 5.90 3.55 -21.96
N GLU A 176 6.93 3.33 -21.15
CA GLU A 176 7.76 2.10 -21.10
C GLU A 176 6.91 0.84 -20.84
N SER A 177 5.85 0.99 -20.03
CA SER A 177 4.99 -0.13 -19.61
C SER A 177 3.69 -0.22 -20.42
N GLY A 178 3.48 0.69 -21.38
CA GLY A 178 2.34 0.67 -22.30
C GLY A 178 1.02 1.13 -21.68
N HIS A 179 1.06 1.85 -20.58
CA HIS A 179 -0.10 2.30 -19.84
C HIS A 179 -0.58 3.67 -20.34
N LEU A 180 -1.21 3.67 -21.53
CA LEU A 180 -1.67 4.86 -22.22
C LEU A 180 -2.56 5.77 -21.35
N ASP A 181 -3.47 5.20 -20.56
CA ASP A 181 -4.37 5.99 -19.71
C ASP A 181 -3.60 6.77 -18.63
N CYS A 182 -2.53 6.19 -18.08
CA CYS A 182 -1.66 6.88 -17.13
C CYS A 182 -0.82 7.97 -17.82
N LEU A 183 -0.30 7.68 -19.02
CA LEU A 183 0.45 8.65 -19.82
C LEU A 183 -0.41 9.86 -20.18
N LYS A 184 -1.64 9.63 -20.67
CA LYS A 184 -2.62 10.66 -20.97
C LYS A 184 -2.91 11.53 -19.77
N TYR A 185 -3.28 10.91 -18.66
CA TYR A 185 -3.59 11.62 -17.43
C TYR A 185 -2.41 12.47 -16.94
N ALA A 186 -1.20 11.90 -16.91
CA ALA A 186 -0.01 12.63 -16.49
C ALA A 186 0.24 13.84 -17.40
N HIS A 187 0.26 13.64 -18.72
CA HIS A 187 0.51 14.72 -19.68
C HIS A 187 -0.55 15.83 -19.60
N GLU A 188 -1.83 15.47 -19.66
CA GLU A 188 -2.95 16.42 -19.68
C GLU A 188 -3.06 17.26 -18.40
N ASN A 189 -2.50 16.77 -17.29
CA ASN A 189 -2.48 17.49 -16.02
C ASN A 189 -1.14 18.19 -15.75
N GLY A 190 -0.25 18.28 -16.75
CA GLY A 190 0.96 19.10 -16.69
C GLY A 190 2.19 18.37 -16.13
N CYS A 191 2.20 17.03 -16.11
CA CYS A 191 3.44 16.30 -15.89
C CYS A 191 4.40 16.57 -17.04
N PRO A 192 5.66 16.96 -16.75
CA PRO A 192 6.66 17.11 -17.80
C PRO A 192 6.90 15.76 -18.50
N TRP A 193 7.38 15.84 -19.73
CA TRP A 193 7.90 14.71 -20.50
C TRP A 193 9.04 15.19 -21.39
N ASP A 194 9.89 14.27 -21.83
CA ASP A 194 11.02 14.54 -22.72
C ASP A 194 11.13 13.41 -23.76
N SER A 195 12.18 13.45 -24.58
CA SER A 195 12.43 12.46 -25.62
C SER A 195 12.56 11.03 -25.10
N SER A 196 12.88 10.83 -23.81
CA SER A 196 12.90 9.51 -23.19
C SER A 196 11.52 8.85 -23.24
N THR A 197 10.43 9.62 -23.19
CA THR A 197 9.07 9.08 -23.22
C THR A 197 8.79 8.38 -24.56
N CYS A 198 9.18 8.98 -25.68
CA CYS A 198 9.09 8.36 -27.01
C CYS A 198 10.03 7.16 -27.16
N ALA A 199 11.29 7.29 -26.70
CA ALA A 199 12.27 6.21 -26.73
C ALA A 199 11.78 4.99 -25.95
N LYS A 200 11.24 5.19 -24.74
CA LYS A 200 10.71 4.13 -23.89
C LYS A 200 9.43 3.49 -24.40
N ALA A 201 8.51 4.26 -24.99
CA ALA A 201 7.37 3.69 -25.69
C ALA A 201 7.83 2.76 -26.83
N THR A 202 8.90 3.14 -27.53
CA THR A 202 9.48 2.34 -28.62
C THR A 202 10.17 1.08 -28.11
N GLU A 203 11.00 1.20 -27.07
CA GLU A 203 11.67 0.05 -26.41
C GLU A 203 10.66 -0.99 -25.89
N GLY A 204 9.54 -0.53 -25.30
CA GLY A 204 8.45 -1.40 -24.85
C GLY A 204 7.54 -1.92 -25.98
N GLY A 205 7.70 -1.44 -27.21
CA GLY A 205 6.85 -1.81 -28.35
C GLY A 205 5.41 -1.29 -28.24
N HIS A 206 5.19 -0.24 -27.46
CA HIS A 206 3.86 0.30 -27.13
C HIS A 206 3.44 1.39 -28.12
N VAL A 207 3.01 0.96 -29.30
CA VAL A 207 2.65 1.83 -30.44
C VAL A 207 1.60 2.88 -30.06
N ASP A 208 0.61 2.55 -29.22
CA ASP A 208 -0.42 3.51 -28.82
C ASP A 208 0.13 4.64 -27.94
N CYS A 209 1.08 4.32 -27.05
CA CYS A 209 1.78 5.33 -26.24
C CYS A 209 2.67 6.21 -27.11
N LEU A 210 3.41 5.60 -28.04
CA LEU A 210 4.27 6.32 -28.99
C LEU A 210 3.46 7.26 -29.88
N ARG A 211 2.34 6.78 -30.44
CA ARG A 211 1.44 7.58 -31.26
C ARG A 211 0.90 8.77 -30.47
N TYR A 212 0.42 8.54 -29.24
CA TYR A 212 -0.06 9.63 -28.40
C TYR A 212 1.02 10.66 -28.09
N ALA A 213 2.22 10.22 -27.69
CA ALA A 213 3.34 11.11 -27.40
C ALA A 213 3.72 11.96 -28.64
N HIS A 214 3.77 11.34 -29.82
CA HIS A 214 4.08 12.03 -31.07
C HIS A 214 3.00 13.05 -31.46
N GLU A 215 1.71 12.67 -31.40
CA GLU A 215 0.57 13.54 -31.74
C GLU A 215 0.46 14.77 -30.82
N ASN A 216 0.98 14.68 -29.59
CA ASN A 216 0.92 15.74 -28.59
C ASN A 216 2.26 16.48 -28.43
N GLY A 217 3.20 16.31 -29.37
CA GLY A 217 4.41 17.11 -29.44
C GLY A 217 5.49 16.75 -28.43
N CYS A 218 5.54 15.49 -27.97
CA CYS A 218 6.67 15.00 -27.21
C CYS A 218 7.96 15.13 -28.05
N PRO A 219 9.05 15.69 -27.49
CA PRO A 219 10.32 15.81 -28.21
C PRO A 219 10.78 14.45 -28.74
N GLN A 220 11.43 14.45 -29.90
CA GLN A 220 12.12 13.27 -30.43
C GLN A 220 13.62 13.52 -30.30
N ASP A 221 14.37 12.52 -29.84
CA ASP A 221 15.83 12.56 -29.97
C ASP A 221 16.17 12.54 -31.45
N SER A 222 16.83 13.58 -31.94
CA SER A 222 17.15 13.77 -33.35
C SER A 222 18.32 12.88 -33.84
N GLU A 223 18.60 11.76 -33.16
CA GLU A 223 19.70 10.86 -33.49
C GLU A 223 19.26 9.39 -33.40
N THR A 224 18.58 8.91 -34.44
CA THR A 224 18.55 7.49 -34.84
C THR A 224 18.69 7.38 -36.34
#